data_AF-A0A383BKT9-F1
#
_entry.id   AF-A0A383BKT9-F1
#
_cell.length_a   1.000
_cell.length_b   1.000
_cell.length_c   1.000
_cell.angle_alpha   90.00
_cell.angle_beta   90.00
_cell.angle_gamma   90.00
#
_symmetry.space_group_name_H-M   'P 1'
#
loop_
_entity.id
_entity.type
_entity.pdbx_description
1 polymer ?
#
loop_
_entity_poly.entity_id
_entity_poly.type
_entity_poly.pdbx_seq_one_letter_code
_entity_poly.pdbx_strand_id
1 'polypeptide(L)'
;MADSSLYRTWDSDSQKQEAYAQTADAIDAYDGIQRAVGYGQRTSYIDIEPNRSVRTSFLRQDYDNFRPGESVSSQQKRIMKMSMQAYDKVGIIRNVIDLMSDFASQGLILVHPNKTIEKFYRKWFVQVGGVDRSERFLNYLYRCGNVIVKRRTAKLNEARERELKRSGGAALDIQDIKVKRREIPWTYDFLNPLAVDIQDYGTQTIGQPQFVLNLSKYTYES
;
A
#
# COMPACT_ATOMS: atom_id res chain seq x y z
N MET A 1 -32.76 4.62 15.93
CA MET A 1 -32.65 4.05 14.57
C MET A 1 -33.68 4.76 13.70
N ALA A 2 -33.20 5.63 12.81
CA ALA A 2 -33.96 6.15 11.69
C ALA A 2 -33.02 6.07 10.49
N ASP A 3 -33.45 5.32 9.48
CA ASP A 3 -32.72 4.98 8.27
C ASP A 3 -32.33 6.26 7.52
N SER A 4 -31.05 6.62 7.52
CA SER A 4 -30.55 7.63 6.58
C SER A 4 -30.34 6.94 5.25
N SER A 5 -31.33 7.02 4.36
CA SER A 5 -31.22 6.46 3.03
C SER A 5 -29.95 6.99 2.34
N LEU A 6 -29.12 6.08 1.83
CA LEU A 6 -27.86 6.37 1.14
C LEU A 6 -28.07 7.20 -0.14
N TYR A 7 -29.31 7.27 -0.62
CA TYR A 7 -29.75 8.06 -1.75
C TYR A 7 -30.89 8.98 -1.32
N ARG A 8 -30.75 10.28 -1.61
CA ARG A 8 -31.86 11.24 -1.56
C ARG A 8 -32.64 11.14 -2.86
N THR A 9 -33.82 10.55 -2.81
CA THR A 9 -34.79 10.52 -3.91
C THR A 9 -35.92 11.51 -3.62
N TRP A 10 -36.50 12.10 -4.67
CA TRP A 10 -37.63 13.01 -4.56
C TRP A 10 -38.93 12.23 -4.76
N ASP A 11 -39.89 12.37 -3.85
CA ASP A 11 -41.16 11.63 -3.91
C ASP A 11 -42.24 12.39 -4.70
N SER A 12 -42.02 13.68 -5.00
CA SER A 12 -42.92 14.53 -5.78
C SER A 12 -42.16 15.59 -6.58
N ASP A 13 -42.74 16.00 -7.72
CA ASP A 13 -42.13 17.01 -8.60
C ASP A 13 -42.05 18.40 -7.94
N SER A 14 -42.94 18.72 -7.01
CA SER A 14 -42.90 19.97 -6.24
C SER A 14 -41.68 20.03 -5.32
N GLN A 15 -41.38 18.95 -4.59
CA GLN A 15 -40.20 18.86 -3.72
C GLN A 15 -38.89 18.96 -4.52
N LYS A 16 -38.86 18.37 -5.71
CA LYS A 16 -37.73 18.48 -6.63
C LYS A 16 -37.52 19.93 -7.08
N GLN A 17 -38.60 20.66 -7.37
CA GLN A 17 -38.53 22.06 -7.80
C GLN A 17 -38.08 23.00 -6.69
N GLU A 18 -38.56 22.81 -5.45
CA GLU A 18 -38.10 23.58 -4.29
C GLU A 18 -36.61 23.32 -3.99
N ALA A 19 -36.16 22.07 -4.07
CA ALA A 19 -34.75 21.74 -3.91
C ALA A 19 -33.88 22.38 -4.99
N TYR A 20 -34.34 22.40 -6.24
CA TYR A 20 -33.61 23.08 -7.31
C TYR A 20 -33.51 24.59 -7.09
N ALA A 21 -34.57 25.23 -6.63
CA ALA A 21 -34.55 26.65 -6.29
C ALA A 21 -33.54 26.95 -5.17
N GLN A 22 -33.52 26.14 -4.10
CA GLN A 22 -32.54 26.30 -3.02
C GLN A 22 -31.09 26.01 -3.47
N THR A 23 -30.88 25.08 -4.40
CA THR A 23 -29.55 24.85 -4.97
C THR A 23 -29.13 25.91 -5.98
N ALA A 24 -30.07 26.56 -6.67
CA ALA A 24 -29.77 27.64 -7.61
C ALA A 24 -29.15 28.84 -6.87
N ASP A 25 -29.72 29.22 -5.73
CA ASP A 25 -29.15 30.25 -4.85
C ASP A 25 -27.76 29.85 -4.31
N ALA A 26 -27.54 28.56 -4.03
CA ALA A 26 -26.24 28.05 -3.61
C ALA A 26 -25.20 28.03 -4.75
N ILE A 27 -25.62 27.84 -6.00
CA ILE A 27 -24.77 27.91 -7.19
C ILE A 27 -24.38 29.36 -7.50
N ASP A 28 -25.33 30.30 -7.39
CA ASP A 28 -25.04 31.74 -7.55
C ASP A 28 -24.14 32.27 -6.41
N ALA A 29 -24.33 31.80 -5.17
CA ALA A 29 -23.40 32.08 -4.07
C ALA A 29 -22.00 31.47 -4.30
N TYR A 30 -21.90 30.42 -5.11
CA TYR A 30 -20.65 29.77 -5.50
C TYR A 30 -19.99 30.44 -6.73
N ASP A 31 -20.71 31.27 -7.48
CA ASP A 31 -20.14 32.11 -8.55
C ASP A 31 -19.22 33.21 -8.01
N GLY A 32 -19.20 33.44 -6.68
CA GLY A 32 -18.20 34.26 -5.99
C GLY A 32 -16.77 33.69 -6.02
N ILE A 33 -16.60 32.44 -6.47
CA ILE A 33 -15.30 31.91 -6.93
C ILE A 33 -15.38 31.82 -8.45
N GLN A 34 -15.57 32.97 -9.11
CA GLN A 34 -15.14 33.16 -10.48
C GLN A 34 -13.72 32.60 -10.57
N ARG A 35 -13.59 31.49 -11.29
CA ARG A 35 -12.32 30.93 -11.67
C ARG A 35 -11.54 32.08 -12.30
N ALA A 36 -10.60 32.64 -11.55
CA ALA A 36 -9.58 33.50 -12.09
C ALA A 36 -8.93 32.72 -13.22
N VAL A 37 -9.33 33.08 -14.43
CA VAL A 37 -8.83 32.50 -15.65
C VAL A 37 -7.32 32.76 -15.63
N GLY A 38 -6.52 31.72 -15.42
CA GLY A 38 -5.13 31.70 -15.85
C GLY A 38 -4.13 32.59 -15.10
N TYR A 39 -4.24 32.77 -13.77
CA TYR A 39 -3.03 32.99 -12.94
C TYR A 39 -2.54 31.68 -12.32
N GLY A 40 -2.81 30.55 -12.97
CA GLY A 40 -2.08 29.33 -12.71
C GLY A 40 -0.62 29.57 -13.07
N GLN A 41 0.21 29.83 -12.05
CA GLN A 41 1.66 29.73 -12.08
C GLN A 41 2.26 30.29 -13.38
N ARG A 42 2.48 31.61 -13.48
CA ARG A 42 3.21 32.19 -14.62
C ARG A 42 4.59 31.51 -14.72
N THR A 43 4.69 30.47 -15.55
CA THR A 43 5.94 29.74 -15.85
C THR A 43 6.90 30.59 -16.66
N SER A 44 6.39 31.68 -17.24
CA SER A 44 7.15 32.74 -17.87
C SER A 44 6.98 34.05 -17.08
N TYR A 45 8.10 34.59 -16.57
CA TYR A 45 8.15 35.91 -15.93
C TYR A 45 8.20 37.03 -16.99
N ILE A 46 7.33 36.95 -17.99
CA ILE A 46 7.18 37.94 -19.05
C ILE A 46 6.21 39.02 -18.55
N ASP A 47 6.57 40.29 -18.76
CA ASP A 47 5.78 41.46 -18.35
C ASP A 47 5.33 41.41 -16.88
N ILE A 48 6.30 41.26 -15.97
CA ILE A 48 6.09 41.46 -14.53
C ILE A 48 5.75 42.94 -14.24
N GLU A 49 6.42 43.85 -14.95
CA GLU A 49 6.12 45.27 -15.05
C GLU A 49 6.03 45.63 -16.55
N PRO A 50 5.40 46.75 -16.94
CA PRO A 50 5.36 47.19 -18.33
C PRO A 50 6.77 47.21 -18.96
N ASN A 51 6.98 46.46 -20.04
CA ASN A 51 8.26 46.28 -20.74
C ASN A 51 9.41 45.68 -19.91
N ARG A 52 9.13 45.00 -18.78
CA ARG A 52 10.14 44.33 -17.96
C ARG A 52 9.78 42.87 -17.71
N SER A 53 10.58 41.99 -18.29
CA SER A 53 10.55 40.55 -18.03
C SER A 53 11.77 40.12 -17.21
N VAL A 54 11.58 39.15 -16.32
CA VAL A 54 12.67 38.49 -15.60
C VAL A 54 12.92 37.11 -16.23
N ARG A 55 14.16 36.63 -16.19
CA ARG A 55 14.44 35.26 -16.63
C ARG A 55 13.74 34.28 -15.67
N THR A 56 13.06 33.31 -16.23
CA THR A 56 12.45 32.22 -15.47
C THR A 56 13.54 31.42 -14.78
N SER A 57 13.25 30.92 -13.58
CA SER A 57 14.07 29.86 -13.03
C SER A 57 13.90 28.58 -13.86
N PHE A 58 14.84 27.64 -13.73
CA PHE A 58 14.75 26.31 -14.33
C PHE A 58 14.71 25.28 -13.21
N LEU A 59 13.71 25.37 -12.33
CA LEU A 59 13.51 24.42 -11.26
C LEU A 59 12.83 23.14 -11.77
N ARG A 60 12.93 22.06 -11.01
CA ARG A 60 12.22 20.81 -11.31
C ARG A 60 10.71 21.01 -11.44
N GLN A 61 10.14 21.90 -10.64
CA GLN A 61 8.72 22.26 -10.69
C GLN A 61 8.33 22.90 -12.02
N ASP A 62 9.18 23.77 -12.59
CA ASP A 62 8.93 24.40 -13.89
C ASP A 62 8.91 23.36 -15.02
N TYR A 63 9.83 22.39 -14.95
CA TYR A 63 9.86 21.25 -15.87
C TYR A 63 8.60 20.38 -15.76
N ASP A 64 8.23 19.99 -14.54
CA ASP A 64 7.07 19.13 -14.27
C ASP A 64 5.74 19.82 -14.66
N ASN A 65 5.65 21.14 -14.51
CA ASN A 65 4.51 21.95 -14.97
C ASN A 65 4.39 21.97 -16.50
N PHE A 66 5.52 22.06 -17.22
CA PHE A 66 5.54 22.02 -18.69
C PHE A 66 5.27 20.60 -19.23
N ARG A 67 5.70 19.56 -18.51
CA ARG A 67 5.52 18.14 -18.86
C ARG A 67 4.82 17.37 -17.73
N PRO A 68 3.50 17.56 -17.53
CA PRO A 68 2.79 16.90 -16.44
C PRO A 68 2.80 15.37 -16.54
N GLY A 69 2.99 14.81 -17.74
CA GLY A 69 3.11 13.36 -17.94
C GLY A 69 4.40 12.74 -17.36
N GLU A 70 5.47 13.52 -17.23
CA GLU A 70 6.76 13.09 -16.67
C GLU A 70 6.95 13.50 -15.20
N SER A 71 5.99 14.27 -14.66
CA SER A 71 6.02 14.74 -13.29
C SER A 71 5.92 13.57 -12.29
N VAL A 72 6.73 13.65 -11.23
CA VAL A 72 6.61 12.72 -10.10
C VAL A 72 5.43 13.17 -9.25
N SER A 73 4.51 12.25 -8.97
CA SER A 73 3.34 12.58 -8.16
C SER A 73 3.69 12.73 -6.69
N SER A 74 2.98 13.60 -5.97
CA SER A 74 3.04 13.70 -4.50
C SER A 74 2.23 12.61 -3.79
N GLN A 75 1.35 11.90 -4.49
CA GLN A 75 0.50 10.87 -3.89
C GLN A 75 1.29 9.56 -3.71
N GLN A 76 1.35 9.05 -2.47
CA GLN A 76 2.13 7.86 -2.11
C GLN A 76 1.85 6.65 -3.01
N LYS A 77 0.58 6.34 -3.29
CA LYS A 77 0.21 5.21 -4.18
C LYS A 77 0.70 5.39 -5.61
N ARG A 78 0.68 6.63 -6.11
CA ARG A 78 1.15 6.93 -7.46
C ARG A 78 2.67 6.89 -7.53
N ILE A 79 3.38 7.30 -6.47
CA ILE A 79 4.84 7.11 -6.34
C ILE A 79 5.18 5.61 -6.37
N MET A 80 4.51 4.80 -5.54
CA MET A 80 4.72 3.34 -5.54
C MET A 80 4.49 2.73 -6.93
N LYS A 81 3.42 3.15 -7.62
CA LYS A 81 3.14 2.70 -9.00
C LYS A 81 4.25 3.07 -9.98
N MET A 82 4.79 4.29 -9.91
CA MET A 82 5.91 4.70 -10.76
C MET A 82 7.16 3.87 -10.48
N SER A 83 7.48 3.58 -9.22
CA SER A 83 8.62 2.74 -8.85
C SER A 83 8.48 1.30 -9.35
N MET A 84 7.28 0.72 -9.24
CA MET A 84 6.99 -0.60 -9.82
C MET A 84 7.18 -0.60 -11.34
N GLN A 85 6.65 0.42 -12.04
CA GLN A 85 6.84 0.55 -13.48
C GLN A 85 8.31 0.75 -13.86
N ALA A 86 9.10 1.45 -13.06
CA ALA A 86 10.53 1.62 -13.30
C ALA A 86 11.28 0.28 -13.19
N TYR A 87 10.94 -0.57 -12.22
CA TYR A 87 11.47 -1.93 -12.10
C TYR A 87 11.09 -2.81 -13.32
N ASP A 88 9.86 -2.69 -13.82
CA ASP A 88 9.39 -3.50 -14.95
C ASP A 88 9.95 -3.03 -16.30
N LYS A 89 10.18 -1.73 -16.47
CA LYS A 89 10.64 -1.15 -17.74
C LYS A 89 12.15 -1.01 -17.86
N VAL A 90 12.86 -0.73 -16.77
CA VAL A 90 14.30 -0.43 -16.80
C VAL A 90 15.11 -1.61 -16.27
N GLY A 91 15.80 -2.31 -17.17
CA GLY A 91 16.57 -3.51 -16.84
C GLY A 91 17.69 -3.30 -15.81
N ILE A 92 18.35 -2.13 -15.82
CA ILE A 92 19.39 -1.80 -14.82
C ILE A 92 18.80 -1.74 -13.41
N ILE A 93 17.63 -1.12 -13.26
CA ILE A 93 16.93 -1.02 -11.96
C ILE A 93 16.53 -2.40 -11.47
N ARG A 94 16.01 -3.25 -12.36
CA ARG A 94 15.70 -4.65 -12.05
C ARG A 94 16.89 -5.40 -11.49
N ASN A 95 17.99 -5.40 -12.23
CA ASN A 95 19.19 -6.15 -11.87
C ASN A 95 19.77 -5.71 -10.53
N VAL A 96 19.81 -4.39 -10.26
CA VAL A 96 20.29 -3.86 -8.97
C VAL A 96 19.39 -4.31 -7.82
N ILE A 97 18.07 -4.20 -7.97
CA ILE A 97 17.12 -4.58 -6.91
C ILE A 97 17.18 -6.09 -6.64
N ASP A 98 17.27 -6.92 -7.67
CA ASP A 98 17.34 -8.37 -7.51
C ASP A 98 18.66 -8.79 -6.85
N LEU A 99 19.79 -8.20 -7.25
CA LEU A 99 21.10 -8.41 -6.62
C LEU A 99 21.12 -7.98 -5.15
N MET A 100 20.53 -6.82 -4.81
CA MET A 100 20.42 -6.37 -3.42
C MET A 100 19.54 -7.31 -2.59
N SER A 101 18.44 -7.79 -3.17
CA SER A 101 17.51 -8.71 -2.50
C SER A 101 18.15 -10.07 -2.24
N ASP A 102 18.89 -10.61 -3.21
CA ASP A 102 19.63 -11.85 -3.08
C ASP A 102 20.68 -11.73 -1.96
N PHE A 103 21.57 -10.74 -2.04
CA PHE A 103 22.61 -10.53 -1.02
C PHE A 103 22.08 -10.32 0.39
N ALA A 104 20.96 -9.61 0.55
CA ALA A 104 20.36 -9.40 1.87
C ALA A 104 19.62 -10.63 2.41
N SER A 105 19.19 -11.56 1.54
CA SER A 105 18.53 -12.81 1.94
C SER A 105 19.53 -13.94 2.25
N GLN A 106 20.74 -13.86 1.72
CA GLN A 106 21.81 -14.82 1.95
C GLN A 106 22.30 -14.79 3.41
N GLY A 107 22.62 -15.97 3.95
CA GLY A 107 23.19 -16.09 5.30
C GLY A 107 22.18 -15.97 6.45
N LEU A 108 20.87 -15.96 6.18
CA LEU A 108 19.84 -15.94 7.22
C LEU A 108 19.85 -17.23 8.04
N ILE A 109 20.17 -17.09 9.33
CA ILE A 109 20.25 -18.18 10.29
C ILE A 109 19.39 -17.84 11.52
N LEU A 110 18.43 -18.70 11.83
CA LEU A 110 17.63 -18.58 13.06
C LEU A 110 18.41 -19.16 14.24
N VAL A 111 18.67 -18.32 15.24
CA VAL A 111 19.35 -18.68 16.50
C VAL A 111 18.38 -18.51 17.65
N HIS A 112 18.39 -19.45 18.58
CA HIS A 112 17.58 -19.41 19.80
C HIS A 112 18.40 -19.96 20.98
N PRO A 113 18.30 -19.39 22.20
CA PRO A 113 19.09 -19.87 23.36
C PRO A 113 18.93 -21.36 23.63
N ASN A 114 17.71 -21.87 23.46
CA ASN A 114 17.42 -23.29 23.50
C ASN A 114 17.65 -23.95 22.12
N LYS A 115 18.66 -24.83 22.05
CA LYS A 115 19.04 -25.59 20.85
C LYS A 115 17.91 -26.46 20.29
N THR A 116 16.95 -26.89 21.10
CA THR A 116 15.84 -27.74 20.64
C THR A 116 14.84 -26.93 19.81
N ILE A 117 14.49 -25.75 20.32
CA ILE A 117 13.61 -24.77 19.69
C ILE A 117 14.28 -24.22 18.42
N GLU A 118 15.59 -24.00 18.48
CA GLU A 118 16.40 -23.59 17.33
C GLU A 118 16.27 -24.59 16.17
N LYS A 119 16.44 -25.89 16.44
CA LYS A 119 16.28 -26.95 15.43
C LYS A 119 14.87 -26.96 14.82
N PHE A 120 13.85 -26.79 15.65
CA PHE A 120 12.47 -26.70 15.19
C PHE A 120 12.27 -25.51 14.24
N TYR A 121 12.69 -24.31 14.63
CA TYR A 121 12.53 -23.12 13.80
C TYR A 121 13.35 -23.17 12.52
N ARG A 122 14.55 -23.77 12.54
CA ARG A 122 15.34 -24.00 11.32
C ARG A 122 14.60 -24.90 10.34
N LYS A 123 13.99 -26.01 10.82
CA LYS A 123 13.18 -26.88 9.94
C LYS A 123 11.92 -26.20 9.46
N TRP A 124 11.24 -25.46 10.33
CA TRP A 124 10.06 -24.69 9.94
C TRP A 124 10.42 -23.62 8.90
N PHE A 125 11.55 -22.93 9.04
CA PHE A 125 12.02 -21.92 8.08
C PHE A 125 12.28 -22.52 6.70
N VAL A 126 12.88 -23.71 6.63
CA VAL A 126 13.02 -24.46 5.37
C VAL A 126 11.64 -24.84 4.82
N GLN A 127 10.73 -25.30 5.66
CA GLN A 127 9.38 -25.72 5.26
C GLN A 127 8.55 -24.58 4.65
N VAL A 128 8.70 -23.34 5.13
CA VAL A 128 7.99 -22.17 4.61
C VAL A 128 8.69 -21.51 3.41
N GLY A 129 9.87 -22.01 3.00
CA GLY A 129 10.70 -21.40 1.97
C GLY A 129 11.27 -20.05 2.41
N GLY A 130 11.76 -19.99 3.65
CA GLY A 130 12.08 -18.73 4.34
C GLY A 130 13.08 -17.83 3.61
N VAL A 131 14.04 -18.40 2.89
CA VAL A 131 15.01 -17.64 2.06
C VAL A 131 14.28 -16.93 0.92
N ASP A 132 13.56 -17.68 0.07
CA ASP A 132 12.79 -17.13 -1.05
C ASP A 132 11.74 -16.10 -0.59
N ARG A 133 11.11 -16.32 0.56
CA ARG A 133 10.16 -15.37 1.14
C ARG A 133 10.85 -14.10 1.64
N SER A 134 12.06 -14.21 2.17
CA SER A 134 12.86 -13.06 2.61
C SER A 134 13.35 -12.26 1.41
N GLU A 135 13.81 -12.92 0.36
CA GLU A 135 14.16 -12.28 -0.92
C GLU A 135 12.95 -11.52 -1.48
N ARG A 136 11.78 -12.17 -1.56
CA ARG A 136 10.56 -11.52 -2.03
C ARG A 136 10.11 -10.37 -1.14
N PHE A 137 10.26 -10.49 0.18
CA PHE A 137 9.99 -9.40 1.11
C PHE A 137 10.87 -8.18 0.82
N LEU A 138 12.19 -8.40 0.73
CA LEU A 138 13.19 -7.36 0.44
C LEU A 138 12.95 -6.71 -0.90
N ASN A 139 12.59 -7.51 -1.89
CA ASN A 139 12.27 -7.06 -3.22
C ASN A 139 11.06 -6.10 -3.26
N TYR A 140 9.97 -6.43 -2.56
CA TYR A 140 8.84 -5.50 -2.40
C TYR A 140 9.24 -4.25 -1.60
N LEU A 141 10.08 -4.40 -0.58
CA LEU A 141 10.57 -3.28 0.23
C LEU A 141 11.38 -2.29 -0.61
N TYR A 142 12.32 -2.77 -1.43
CA TYR A 142 13.15 -1.92 -2.29
C TYR A 142 12.35 -1.25 -3.41
N ARG A 143 11.32 -1.91 -3.95
CA ARG A 143 10.49 -1.34 -5.03
C ARG A 143 9.44 -0.37 -4.52
N CYS A 144 8.73 -0.72 -3.45
CA CYS A 144 7.52 -0.02 -3.02
C CYS A 144 7.67 0.73 -1.69
N GLY A 145 8.73 0.46 -0.91
CA GLY A 145 8.89 0.98 0.46
C GLY A 145 7.91 0.37 1.48
N ASN A 146 6.88 -0.35 1.03
CA ASN A 146 5.86 -0.99 1.83
C ASN A 146 5.68 -2.45 1.40
N VAL A 147 5.49 -3.32 2.39
CA VAL A 147 5.29 -4.77 2.16
C VAL A 147 4.07 -5.25 2.92
N ILE A 148 3.13 -5.86 2.20
CA ILE A 148 1.92 -6.41 2.78
C ILE A 148 1.99 -7.93 2.73
N VAL A 149 2.03 -8.54 3.91
CA VAL A 149 2.17 -10.00 4.07
C VAL A 149 0.90 -10.58 4.66
N LYS A 150 0.25 -11.47 3.91
CA LYS A 150 -0.87 -12.28 4.38
C LYS A 150 -0.35 -13.65 4.84
N ARG A 151 -0.58 -13.95 6.11
CA ARG A 151 -0.22 -15.23 6.71
C ARG A 151 -1.35 -16.24 6.54
N ARG A 152 -1.08 -17.37 5.87
CA ARG A 152 -1.95 -18.54 5.86
C ARG A 152 -1.48 -19.54 6.91
N THR A 153 -2.37 -19.84 7.84
CA THR A 153 -2.16 -20.84 8.88
C THR A 153 -2.67 -22.20 8.44
N ALA A 154 -1.98 -23.26 8.85
CA ALA A 154 -2.40 -24.64 8.63
C ALA A 154 -2.51 -25.36 9.98
N LYS A 155 -3.47 -26.29 10.06
CA LYS A 155 -3.56 -27.22 11.18
C LYS A 155 -2.64 -28.40 10.92
N LEU A 156 -1.76 -28.69 11.87
CA LEU A 156 -0.79 -29.77 11.73
C LEU A 156 -1.44 -31.14 11.99
N ASN A 157 -1.20 -32.10 11.09
CA ASN A 157 -1.52 -33.50 11.33
C ASN A 157 -0.54 -34.10 12.36
N GLU A 158 -0.98 -35.06 13.17
CA GLU A 158 -0.20 -35.65 14.27
C GLU A 158 1.11 -36.31 13.82
N ALA A 159 1.12 -36.91 12.63
CA ALA A 159 2.33 -37.50 12.05
C ALA A 159 3.38 -36.42 11.73
N ARG A 160 2.96 -35.30 11.13
CA ARG A 160 3.82 -34.15 10.80
C ARG A 160 4.25 -33.38 12.04
N GLU A 161 3.39 -33.34 13.06
CA GLU A 161 3.74 -32.83 14.39
C GLU A 161 4.83 -33.66 15.04
N ARG A 162 4.70 -34.99 15.00
CA ARG A 162 5.76 -35.88 15.49
C ARG A 162 7.04 -35.73 14.67
N GLU A 163 6.98 -35.51 13.37
CA GLU A 163 8.17 -35.26 12.54
C GLU A 163 8.89 -33.96 12.93
N LEU A 164 8.14 -32.85 13.06
CA LEU A 164 8.68 -31.56 13.47
C LEU A 164 9.15 -31.58 14.93
N LYS A 165 8.43 -32.24 15.83
CA LYS A 165 8.82 -32.40 17.24
C LYS A 165 9.96 -33.38 17.44
N ARG A 166 10.07 -34.48 16.68
CA ARG A 166 11.24 -35.38 16.74
C ARG A 166 12.54 -34.66 16.40
N SER A 167 12.45 -33.58 15.63
CA SER A 167 13.62 -32.74 15.35
C SER A 167 14.04 -31.83 16.51
N GLY A 168 13.12 -31.49 17.41
CA GLY A 168 13.34 -30.72 18.63
C GLY A 168 12.99 -31.57 19.85
N GLY A 169 13.93 -32.39 20.31
CA GLY A 169 13.73 -33.29 21.45
C GLY A 169 13.25 -32.59 22.72
N ALA A 170 11.98 -32.83 23.05
CA ALA A 170 11.28 -32.69 24.34
C ALA A 170 11.24 -31.34 25.12
N ALA A 171 10.08 -31.17 25.79
CA ALA A 171 9.64 -30.20 26.78
C ALA A 171 9.97 -28.71 26.54
N LEU A 172 9.08 -28.05 25.79
CA LEU A 172 8.94 -26.59 25.77
C LEU A 172 8.20 -26.15 27.03
N ASP A 173 8.77 -25.22 27.79
CA ASP A 173 8.05 -24.51 28.85
C ASP A 173 7.06 -23.54 28.19
N ILE A 174 5.76 -23.82 28.37
CA ILE A 174 4.68 -23.11 27.67
C ILE A 174 4.33 -21.88 28.51
N GLN A 175 4.73 -20.69 28.04
CA GLN A 175 4.05 -19.47 28.47
C GLN A 175 2.60 -19.55 27.97
N ASP A 176 1.66 -19.32 28.88
CA ASP A 176 0.22 -19.58 28.69
C ASP A 176 -0.43 -18.48 27.84
N ILE A 177 -0.01 -18.41 26.58
CA ILE A 177 -0.69 -17.63 25.55
C ILE A 177 -1.83 -18.52 25.04
N LYS A 178 -3.08 -18.02 25.03
CA LYS A 178 -4.24 -18.70 24.41
C LYS A 178 -4.05 -18.83 22.89
N VAL A 179 -3.20 -19.77 22.46
CA VAL A 179 -2.98 -20.09 21.05
C VAL A 179 -3.89 -21.24 20.66
N LYS A 180 -4.51 -21.15 19.47
CA LYS A 180 -5.27 -22.26 18.89
C LYS A 180 -4.34 -23.46 18.71
N ARG A 181 -4.72 -24.61 19.28
CA ARG A 181 -3.89 -25.82 19.31
C ARG A 181 -3.55 -26.25 17.86
N ARG A 182 -2.27 -26.50 17.59
CA ARG A 182 -1.72 -27.03 16.31
C ARG A 182 -1.84 -26.12 15.09
N GLU A 183 -2.03 -24.82 15.28
CA GLU A 183 -2.08 -23.87 14.17
C GLU A 183 -0.72 -23.20 13.99
N ILE A 184 -0.07 -23.47 12.86
CA ILE A 184 1.25 -22.89 12.53
C ILE A 184 1.16 -22.16 11.19
N PRO A 185 1.83 -21.00 11.05
CA PRO A 185 1.99 -20.34 9.75
C PRO A 185 2.69 -21.24 8.75
N TRP A 186 2.07 -21.47 7.61
CA TRP A 186 2.59 -22.41 6.59
C TRP A 186 2.96 -21.71 5.29
N THR A 187 2.24 -20.63 4.96
CA THR A 187 2.48 -19.90 3.72
C THR A 187 2.33 -18.40 3.97
N TYR A 188 3.25 -17.64 3.38
CA TYR A 188 3.24 -16.18 3.40
C TYR A 188 3.01 -15.69 1.98
N ASP A 189 1.86 -15.06 1.77
CA ASP A 189 1.52 -14.44 0.48
C ASP A 189 1.81 -12.95 0.54
N PHE A 190 2.50 -12.47 -0.49
CA PHE A 190 2.78 -11.05 -0.66
C PHE A 190 1.69 -10.46 -1.54
N LEU A 191 0.96 -9.49 -0.99
CA LEU A 191 -0.07 -8.76 -1.71
C LEU A 191 0.54 -7.51 -2.34
N ASN A 192 0.04 -7.11 -3.51
CA ASN A 192 0.44 -5.86 -4.13
C ASN A 192 -0.02 -4.69 -3.23
N PRO A 193 0.89 -3.81 -2.75
CA PRO A 193 0.53 -2.68 -1.90
C PRO A 193 -0.40 -1.67 -2.58
N LEU A 194 -0.43 -1.62 -3.91
CA LEU A 194 -1.35 -0.76 -4.67
C LEU A 194 -2.81 -1.22 -4.59
N ALA A 195 -3.04 -2.51 -4.35
CA ALA A 195 -4.38 -3.08 -4.28
C ALA A 195 -5.01 -2.94 -2.89
N VAL A 196 -4.29 -2.37 -1.91
CA VAL A 196 -4.79 -2.22 -0.55
C VAL A 196 -5.18 -0.77 -0.29
N ASP A 197 -6.44 -0.59 0.06
CA ASP A 197 -7.04 0.67 0.46
C ASP A 197 -7.31 0.66 1.96
N ILE A 198 -7.29 1.84 2.58
CA ILE A 198 -7.65 2.03 3.97
C ILE A 198 -9.10 2.51 3.95
N GLN A 199 -10.01 1.70 4.48
CA GLN A 199 -11.45 2.03 4.53
C GLN A 199 -11.75 3.00 5.67
N ASP A 200 -11.09 2.81 6.80
CA ASP A 200 -11.19 3.69 7.96
C ASP A 200 -9.78 4.04 8.42
N TYR A 201 -9.46 5.34 8.38
CA TYR A 201 -8.22 5.87 8.95
C TYR A 201 -8.22 5.84 10.48
N GLY A 202 -9.33 5.40 11.08
CA GLY A 202 -9.63 5.56 12.48
C GLY A 202 -9.97 7.03 12.72
N THR A 203 -11.18 7.33 13.18
CA THR A 203 -11.40 8.55 13.95
C THR A 203 -10.25 8.69 14.96
N GLN A 204 -9.62 9.86 15.02
CA GLN A 204 -8.28 10.21 15.56
C GLN A 204 -7.87 9.68 16.95
N THR A 205 -8.61 8.78 17.59
CA THR A 205 -8.37 8.37 18.97
C THR A 205 -8.46 6.86 19.24
N ILE A 206 -9.41 6.07 18.70
CA ILE A 206 -9.56 4.65 19.12
C ILE A 206 -10.21 3.78 18.02
N GLY A 207 -9.51 3.56 16.90
CA GLY A 207 -9.94 2.59 15.88
C GLY A 207 -8.75 1.81 15.35
N GLN A 208 -8.86 0.47 15.25
CA GLN A 208 -7.88 -0.30 14.48
C GLN A 208 -8.12 0.00 13.00
N PRO A 209 -7.10 0.44 12.24
CA PRO A 209 -7.27 0.78 10.83
C PRO A 209 -7.78 -0.45 10.08
N GLN A 210 -8.88 -0.27 9.35
CA GLN A 210 -9.45 -1.34 8.52
C GLN A 210 -8.87 -1.26 7.11
N PHE A 211 -8.17 -2.31 6.72
CA PHE A 211 -7.60 -2.45 5.38
C PHE A 211 -8.54 -3.28 4.51
N VAL A 212 -8.84 -2.77 3.33
CA VAL A 212 -9.67 -3.44 2.33
C VAL A 212 -8.82 -3.71 1.10
N LEU A 213 -9.01 -4.90 0.52
CA LEU A 213 -8.40 -5.21 -0.76
C LEU A 213 -9.35 -4.77 -1.87
N ASN A 214 -8.87 -3.88 -2.73
CA ASN A 214 -9.62 -3.39 -3.88
C ASN A 214 -9.60 -4.46 -4.98
N LEU A 215 -10.65 -5.28 -5.01
CA LEU A 215 -10.92 -6.24 -6.07
C LEU A 215 -11.67 -5.52 -7.20
N SER A 216 -10.94 -4.76 -8.02
CA SER A 216 -11.51 -4.25 -9.27
C SER A 216 -11.67 -5.40 -10.27
N LYS A 217 -12.76 -5.38 -11.05
CA LYS A 217 -12.99 -6.32 -12.17
C LYS A 217 -11.87 -6.28 -13.23
N TYR A 218 -11.04 -5.23 -13.26
CA TYR A 218 -9.98 -5.02 -14.24
C TYR A 218 -8.57 -5.39 -13.73
N THR A 219 -8.43 -5.90 -12.50
CA THR A 219 -7.12 -6.18 -11.87
C THR A 219 -6.36 -7.38 -12.46
N TYR A 220 -6.99 -8.22 -13.29
CA TYR A 220 -6.31 -9.36 -13.92
C TYR A 220 -5.43 -8.95 -15.13
N GLU A 221 -5.58 -7.73 -15.65
CA GLU A 221 -4.94 -7.29 -16.91
C GLU A 221 -3.92 -6.15 -16.75
N SER A 222 -3.40 -5.89 -15.55
CA SER A 222 -2.40 -4.83 -15.31
C SER A 222 -1.13 -5.32 -14.65
#